data_AF-A0A0V0TNI0-F1
#
_entry.id   AF-A0A0V0TNI0-F1
#
_cell.length_a   1.000
_cell.length_b   1.000
_cell.length_c   1.000
_cell.angle_alpha   90.00
_cell.angle_beta   90.00
_cell.angle_gamma   90.00
#
_symmetry.space_group_name_H-M   'P 1'
#
loop_
_entity.id
_entity.type
_entity.pdbx_description
1 polymer ?
#
loop_
_entity_poly.entity_id
_entity_poly.type
_entity_poly.pdbx_seq_one_letter_code
_entity_poly.pdbx_strand_id
1 'polypeptide(L)' 'MSSRKCLSSPDSFCHIFGSFVMKSNRQKITDFVKKAYFAYFGIKLGDQDNSWATIHIVCHTCVEQLRKRSKKH' A
#
# COMPACT_ATOMS: atom_id res chain seq x y z
N MET A 1 -11.60 -10.69 -29.15
CA MET A 1 -10.46 -10.99 -28.25
C MET A 1 -11.00 -11.15 -26.85
N SER A 2 -10.83 -12.31 -26.22
CA SER A 2 -11.20 -12.47 -24.80
C SER A 2 -10.15 -11.73 -23.96
N SER A 3 -10.56 -10.70 -23.21
CA SER A 3 -9.63 -10.01 -22.32
C SER A 3 -9.27 -10.96 -21.18
N ARG A 4 -7.97 -11.13 -20.91
CA ARG A 4 -7.54 -11.86 -19.71
C ARG A 4 -7.95 -11.03 -18.50
N LYS A 5 -9.04 -11.39 -17.85
CA LYS A 5 -9.46 -10.77 -16.59
C LYS A 5 -8.66 -11.40 -15.45
N CYS A 6 -7.96 -10.57 -14.68
CA CYS A 6 -7.37 -11.02 -13.43
C CYS A 6 -8.50 -11.51 -12.50
N LEU A 7 -8.37 -12.74 -12.01
CA LEU A 7 -9.30 -13.32 -11.02
C LEU A 7 -9.19 -12.61 -9.67
N SER A 8 -8.00 -12.14 -9.32
CA SER A 8 -7.74 -11.39 -8.10
C SER A 8 -7.88 -9.89 -8.33
N SER A 9 -8.69 -9.23 -7.49
CA SER A 9 -8.71 -7.77 -7.43
C SER A 9 -7.34 -7.22 -6.99
N PRO A 10 -6.83 -6.14 -7.60
CA PRO A 10 -5.59 -5.46 -7.19
C PRO A 10 -5.54 -5.10 -5.69
N ASP A 11 -6.69 -4.77 -5.10
CA ASP A 11 -6.88 -4.51 -3.67
C ASP A 11 -6.60 -5.74 -2.77
N SER A 12 -6.30 -6.88 -3.36
CA SER A 12 -5.90 -8.08 -2.62
C SER A 12 -4.43 -8.09 -2.26
N PHE A 13 -3.64 -7.14 -2.77
CA PHE A 13 -2.21 -7.06 -2.52
C PHE A 13 -1.84 -5.75 -1.84
N CYS A 14 -0.81 -5.80 -1.01
CA CYS A 14 -0.27 -4.63 -0.35
C CYS A 14 0.58 -3.81 -1.32
N HIS A 15 0.41 -2.50 -1.31
CA HIS A 15 1.20 -1.58 -2.11
C HIS A 15 2.71 -1.60 -1.82
N ILE A 16 3.10 -1.76 -0.56
CA ILE A 16 4.51 -1.57 -0.14
C ILE A 16 5.35 -2.82 -0.43
N PHE A 17 4.85 -4.01 -0.08
CA PHE A 17 5.61 -5.26 -0.19
C PHE A 17 5.04 -6.24 -1.22
N GLY A 18 3.94 -5.90 -1.92
CA GLY A 18 3.30 -6.80 -2.89
C GLY A 18 2.67 -8.06 -2.28
N SER A 19 2.67 -8.20 -0.96
CA SER A 19 2.14 -9.37 -0.26
C SER A 19 0.63 -9.45 -0.36
N PHE A 20 0.07 -10.66 -0.46
CA PHE A 20 -1.37 -10.86 -0.36
C PHE A 20 -1.91 -10.42 1.01
N VAL A 21 -3.04 -9.72 1.02
CA VAL A 21 -3.67 -9.17 2.22
C VAL A 21 -5.08 -9.73 2.37
N MET A 22 -5.29 -10.48 3.44
CA MET A 22 -6.63 -10.89 3.87
C MET A 22 -7.50 -9.66 4.11
N LYS A 23 -8.79 -9.72 3.74
CA LYS A 23 -9.72 -8.59 3.80
C LYS A 23 -9.74 -7.89 5.17
N SER A 24 -9.62 -8.64 6.27
CA SER A 24 -9.58 -8.11 7.63
C SER A 24 -8.35 -7.25 7.94
N ASN A 25 -7.23 -7.47 7.26
CA ASN A 25 -5.94 -6.83 7.52
C ASN A 25 -5.60 -5.73 6.52
N ARG A 26 -6.56 -5.41 5.63
CA ARG A 26 -6.44 -4.34 4.63
C ARG A 26 -6.66 -3.00 5.31
N GLN A 27 -5.72 -2.09 5.13
CA GLN A 27 -5.82 -0.71 5.59
C GLN A 27 -5.74 0.23 4.39
N LYS A 28 -6.49 1.32 4.46
CA LYS A 28 -6.34 2.42 3.51
C LYS A 28 -5.00 3.11 3.74
N ILE A 29 -4.46 3.67 2.67
CA ILE A 29 -3.25 4.47 2.74
C ILE A 29 -3.61 5.86 3.28
N THR A 30 -3.18 6.12 4.50
CA THR A 30 -3.40 7.40 5.20
C THR A 30 -2.21 8.34 5.01
N ASP A 31 -2.39 9.62 5.37
CA ASP A 31 -1.29 10.59 5.34
C ASP A 31 -0.11 10.18 6.23
N PHE A 32 -0.37 9.46 7.32
CA PHE A 32 0.68 8.87 8.15
C PHE A 32 1.53 7.90 7.33
N VAL A 33 0.89 6.99 6.57
CA VAL A 33 1.58 6.01 5.73
C VAL A 33 2.37 6.72 4.63
N LYS A 34 1.79 7.74 3.99
CA LYS A 34 2.49 8.55 2.96
C LYS A 34 3.75 9.22 3.54
N LYS A 35 3.64 9.85 4.71
CA LYS A 35 4.77 10.49 5.41
C LYS A 35 5.83 9.50 5.86
N ALA A 36 5.42 8.39 6.48
CA ALA A 36 6.35 7.37 6.95
C ALA A 36 7.05 6.65 5.78
N TYR A 37 6.33 6.42 4.68
CA TYR A 37 6.90 5.91 3.43
C TYR A 37 7.96 6.86 2.87
N PHE A 38 7.64 8.15 2.76
CA PHE A 38 8.59 9.16 2.29
C PHE A 38 9.82 9.26 3.20
N ALA A 39 9.64 9.27 4.52
CA ALA A 39 10.74 9.30 5.47
C ALA A 39 11.66 8.07 5.36
N TYR A 40 11.11 6.90 5.04
CA TYR A 40 11.88 5.66 4.94
C TYR A 40 12.56 5.47 3.58
N PHE A 41 11.84 5.73 2.47
CA PHE A 41 12.32 5.49 1.11
C PHE A 41 12.92 6.73 0.44
N GLY A 42 12.69 7.93 0.98
CA GLY A 42 13.08 9.20 0.35
C GLY A 42 12.28 9.58 -0.89
N ILE A 43 11.25 8.79 -1.25
CA ILE A 43 10.44 8.95 -2.47
C ILE A 43 8.98 9.12 -2.07
N LYS A 44 8.31 10.11 -2.69
CA LYS A 44 6.88 10.35 -2.43
C LYS A 44 6.07 9.17 -2.93
N LEU A 45 5.13 8.70 -2.10
CA LEU A 45 4.14 7.75 -2.55
C LEU A 45 3.29 8.40 -3.65
N GLY A 46 3.15 7.73 -4.80
CA GLY A 46 2.48 8.28 -5.97
C GLY A 46 1.03 8.69 -5.71
N ASP A 47 0.45 9.45 -6.64
CA ASP A 47 -0.89 9.98 -6.50
C ASP A 47 -1.94 8.87 -6.55
N GLN A 48 -2.59 8.66 -5.41
CA GLN A 48 -3.60 7.61 -5.22
C GLN A 48 -5.01 8.11 -5.46
N ASP A 49 -5.19 9.37 -5.82
CA ASP A 49 -6.51 9.95 -6.05
C ASP A 49 -7.06 9.59 -7.44
N ASN A 50 -6.21 8.99 -8.28
CA ASN A 50 -6.60 8.52 -9.60
C ASN A 50 -7.26 7.13 -9.54
N SER A 51 -8.40 6.98 -10.20
CA SER A 51 -9.15 5.72 -10.30
C SER A 51 -8.39 4.58 -10.99
N TRP A 52 -7.36 4.90 -11.77
CA TRP A 52 -6.47 3.92 -12.40
C TRP A 52 -5.31 3.49 -11.49
N ALA A 53 -5.06 4.20 -10.39
CA ALA A 53 -4.06 3.83 -9.40
C ALA A 53 -4.59 2.65 -8.55
N THR A 54 -4.45 1.45 -9.10
CA THR A 54 -5.08 0.20 -8.63
C THR A 54 -4.64 -0.32 -7.25
N ILE A 55 -3.93 0.45 -6.42
CA ILE A 55 -3.50 -0.03 -5.10
C ILE A 55 -3.66 1.04 -4.03
N HIS A 56 -4.82 1.05 -3.39
CA HIS A 56 -5.14 1.92 -2.25
C HIS A 56 -4.92 1.23 -0.90
N ILE A 57 -4.38 0.00 -0.92
CA ILE A 57 -4.35 -0.89 0.25
C ILE A 57 -2.91 -1.16 0.70
N VAL A 58 -2.71 -0.99 2.00
CA VAL A 58 -1.52 -1.44 2.72
C VAL A 58 -1.90 -2.46 3.79
N CYS A 59 -0.96 -3.36 4.07
CA CYS A 59 -1.15 -4.35 5.12
C CYS A 59 -0.83 -3.76 6.50
N HIS A 60 -1.51 -4.22 7.56
CA HIS A 60 -1.20 -3.81 8.94
C HIS A 60 0.30 -3.96 9.28
N THR A 61 0.92 -5.09 8.93
CA THR A 61 2.34 -5.34 9.18
C THR A 61 3.24 -4.29 8.54
N CYS A 62 2.86 -3.81 7.36
CA CYS A 62 3.59 -2.83 6.58
C CYS A 62 3.58 -1.47 7.28
N VAL A 63 2.40 -1.07 7.77
CA VAL A 63 2.23 0.17 8.54
C VAL A 63 3.03 0.11 9.84
N GLU A 64 3.02 -1.02 10.55
CA GLU A 64 3.80 -1.19 11.78
C GLU A 64 5.32 -1.18 11.52
N GLN A 65 5.78 -1.79 10.43
CA GLN A 65 7.20 -1.73 10.04
C GLN A 65 7.63 -0.30 9.71
N LEU A 66 6.81 0.44 8.96
CA LEU A 66 7.06 1.87 8.69
C LEU A 66 7.09 2.69 9.99
N ARG A 67 6.14 2.45 10.90
CA ARG A 67 6.06 3.13 12.20
C ARG A 67 7.27 2.87 13.09
N LYS A 68 7.80 1.64 13.09
CA LYS A 68 9.01 1.30 13.85
C LYS A 68 10.23 2.03 13.30
N ARG A 69 10.32 2.15 11.98
CA ARG A 69 11.50 2.74 11.30
C ARG A 69 11.47 4.25 11.28
N SER A 70 10.29 4.88 11.28
CA SER A 70 10.15 6.34 11.37
C SER A 70 10.56 6.93 12.73
N LYS A 71 10.72 6.09 13.77
CA LYS A 71 11.14 6.51 15.12
C LYS A 71 12.65 6.44 15.36
N LYS A 72 13.43 6.01 14.36
CA LYS A 72 14.87 5.74 14.52
C LYS A 72 15.77 6.92 14.11
N HIS A 73 15.19 8.12 14.02
CA HIS A 73 15.88 9.38 13.76
C HIS A 73 15.89 10.23 15.03
#